data_AF-A0A959E3M0-F1
#
_entry.id   AF-A0A959E3M0-F1
#
_cell.length_a   1.000
_cell.length_b   1.000
_cell.length_c   1.000
_cell.angle_alpha   90.00
_cell.angle_beta   90.00
_cell.angle_gamma   90.00
#
_symmetry.space_group_name_H-M   'P 1'
#
loop_
_entity.id
_entity.type
_entity.pdbx_description
1 polymer ?
#
loop_
_entity_poly.entity_id
_entity_poly.type
_entity_poly.pdbx_seq_one_letter_code
_entity_poly.pdbx_strand_id
1 'polypeptide(L)'
;MRWIRLFPAVCLWLIFVSGCSHQNAVYIVTGEDLSPRIEYGKARLAESLREQGYAVRFTVDPDSAASRNAIFIGLHSDSLFRGLTGMAKNTHKEGYNIEQQGMLTFIAGQDESGVLYGCLDLADRIKAGKKLPADLQVSDQPEMVLRGTCIGLQKTDYLPGRQVYEYPYTPENFPWFYDKELWIKYLDMMVDNRLNSLYLWNGHPFASLVRVPDYPYA
;
A
#
# COMPACT_ATOMS: atom_id res chain seq x y z
N MET A 1 62.78 -40.03 -11.71
CA MET A 1 61.60 -40.22 -10.84
C MET A 1 61.23 -38.89 -10.17
N ARG A 2 60.28 -38.15 -10.74
CA ARG A 2 59.48 -37.13 -10.05
C ARG A 2 58.27 -36.83 -10.93
N TRP A 3 57.10 -37.14 -10.38
CA TRP A 3 55.80 -37.09 -11.02
C TRP A 3 55.23 -35.67 -10.91
N ILE A 4 54.75 -35.09 -12.02
CA ILE A 4 53.87 -33.92 -11.99
C ILE A 4 52.50 -34.40 -12.46
N ARG A 5 51.52 -34.33 -11.56
CA ARG A 5 50.13 -34.73 -11.77
C ARG A 5 49.41 -33.64 -12.59
N LEU A 6 48.84 -34.02 -13.72
CA LEU A 6 47.83 -33.24 -14.45
C LEU A 6 46.48 -33.44 -13.75
N PHE A 7 45.87 -32.35 -13.27
CA PHE A 7 44.49 -32.32 -12.79
C PHE A 7 43.55 -32.13 -13.99
N PRO A 8 42.47 -32.91 -14.16
CA PRO A 8 41.42 -32.58 -15.11
C PRO A 8 40.44 -31.60 -14.45
N ALA A 9 40.26 -30.44 -15.08
CA ALA A 9 39.20 -29.49 -14.71
C ALA A 9 37.84 -30.07 -15.14
N VAL A 10 37.01 -30.45 -14.18
CA VAL A 10 35.62 -30.83 -14.40
C VAL A 10 34.79 -29.55 -14.41
N CYS A 11 34.43 -29.06 -15.59
CA CYS A 11 33.43 -28.02 -15.75
C CYS A 11 32.04 -28.60 -15.50
N LEU A 12 31.51 -28.40 -14.29
CA LEU A 12 30.08 -28.62 -14.01
C LEU A 12 29.27 -27.55 -14.76
N TRP A 13 28.65 -27.95 -15.86
CA TRP A 13 27.56 -27.20 -16.47
C TRP A 13 26.33 -27.27 -15.55
N LEU A 14 26.05 -26.17 -14.85
CA LEU A 14 24.75 -25.94 -14.20
C LEU A 14 23.72 -25.71 -15.30
N ILE A 15 23.03 -26.78 -15.68
CA ILE A 15 21.81 -26.71 -16.47
C ILE A 15 20.74 -26.06 -15.58
N PHE A 16 20.53 -24.75 -15.74
CA PHE A 16 19.32 -24.10 -15.26
C PHE A 16 18.15 -24.68 -16.06
N VAL A 17 17.49 -25.68 -15.48
CA VAL A 17 16.16 -26.10 -15.92
C VAL A 17 15.23 -24.94 -15.55
N SER A 18 15.07 -24.00 -16.48
CA SER A 18 13.94 -23.07 -16.47
C SER A 18 12.69 -23.91 -16.65
N GLY A 19 12.18 -24.46 -15.56
CA GLY A 19 10.84 -24.99 -15.51
C GLY A 19 9.91 -23.85 -15.90
N CYS A 20 9.28 -23.96 -17.07
CA CYS A 20 8.09 -23.19 -17.39
C CYS A 20 7.01 -23.58 -16.36
N SER A 21 7.06 -22.99 -15.17
CA SER A 21 5.90 -22.95 -14.31
C SER A 21 4.86 -22.19 -15.11
N HIS A 22 3.75 -22.83 -15.45
CA HIS A 22 2.54 -22.13 -15.86
C HIS A 22 2.25 -21.13 -14.72
N GLN A 23 2.69 -19.88 -14.86
CA GLN A 23 2.44 -18.87 -13.84
C GLN A 23 0.93 -18.70 -13.79
N ASN A 24 0.31 -19.10 -12.69
CA ASN A 24 -1.12 -18.93 -12.50
C ASN A 24 -1.42 -17.43 -12.64
N ALA A 25 -2.14 -17.08 -13.70
CA ALA A 25 -2.48 -15.70 -13.96
C ALA A 25 -3.62 -15.27 -13.04
N VAL A 26 -3.48 -14.13 -12.38
CA VAL A 26 -4.52 -13.51 -11.56
C VAL A 26 -4.93 -12.21 -12.23
N TYR A 27 -6.22 -12.07 -12.51
CA TYR A 27 -6.79 -10.86 -13.08
C TYR A 27 -7.22 -9.95 -11.94
N ILE A 28 -6.79 -8.69 -11.95
CA ILE A 28 -7.32 -7.67 -11.06
C ILE A 28 -8.28 -6.80 -11.88
N VAL A 29 -9.55 -6.82 -11.48
CA VAL A 29 -10.66 -6.15 -12.13
C VAL A 29 -11.07 -4.94 -11.30
N THR A 30 -11.15 -3.77 -11.91
CA THR A 30 -11.53 -2.51 -11.25
C THR A 30 -12.49 -1.71 -12.12
N GLY A 31 -13.06 -0.63 -11.58
CA GLY A 31 -13.70 0.41 -12.39
C GLY A 31 -12.70 1.18 -13.27
N GLU A 32 -13.22 1.96 -14.23
CA GLU A 32 -12.41 2.78 -15.15
C GLU A 32 -11.75 3.99 -14.48
N ASP A 33 -12.46 4.64 -13.55
CA ASP A 33 -11.98 5.83 -12.84
C ASP A 33 -11.70 5.50 -11.37
N LEU A 34 -10.42 5.36 -11.02
CA LEU A 34 -9.98 4.98 -9.68
C LEU A 34 -9.45 6.18 -8.93
N SER A 35 -9.88 6.30 -7.66
CA SER A 35 -9.23 7.23 -6.76
C SER A 35 -7.76 6.84 -6.52
N PRO A 36 -6.88 7.80 -6.19
CA PRO A 36 -5.48 7.49 -5.88
C PRO A 36 -5.29 6.43 -4.78
N ARG A 37 -6.23 6.33 -3.84
CA ARG A 37 -6.20 5.32 -2.76
C ARG A 37 -6.42 3.92 -3.29
N ILE A 38 -7.42 3.74 -4.16
CA ILE A 38 -7.72 2.45 -4.77
C ILE A 38 -6.57 2.03 -5.70
N GLU A 39 -6.03 2.97 -6.48
CA GLU A 39 -4.89 2.72 -7.35
C GLU A 39 -3.67 2.24 -6.55
N TYR A 40 -3.37 2.90 -5.43
CA TYR A 40 -2.27 2.52 -4.53
C TYR A 40 -2.51 1.13 -3.92
N GLY A 41 -3.69 0.85 -3.38
CA GLY A 41 -4.04 -0.46 -2.82
C GLY A 41 -3.94 -1.58 -3.84
N LYS A 42 -4.48 -1.35 -5.06
CA LYS A 42 -4.38 -2.25 -6.21
C LYS A 42 -2.93 -2.57 -6.56
N ALA A 43 -2.05 -1.56 -6.56
CA ALA A 43 -0.63 -1.73 -6.84
C ALA A 43 0.08 -2.57 -5.76
N ARG A 44 -0.16 -2.29 -4.46
CA ARG A 44 0.43 -3.06 -3.34
C ARG A 44 -0.02 -4.53 -3.34
N LEU A 45 -1.29 -4.79 -3.65
CA LEU A 45 -1.81 -6.16 -3.79
C LEU A 45 -1.16 -6.88 -4.99
N ALA A 46 -1.04 -6.19 -6.13
CA ALA A 46 -0.39 -6.74 -7.32
C ALA A 46 1.09 -7.06 -7.07
N GLU A 47 1.80 -6.23 -6.31
CA GLU A 47 3.17 -6.50 -5.85
C GLU A 47 3.23 -7.78 -5.01
N SER A 48 2.39 -7.90 -3.98
CA SER A 48 2.32 -9.11 -3.13
C SER A 48 2.08 -10.39 -3.94
N LEU A 49 1.18 -10.34 -4.92
CA LEU A 49 0.94 -11.46 -5.83
C LEU A 49 2.17 -11.80 -6.69
N ARG A 50 2.84 -10.80 -7.26
CA ARG A 50 4.05 -11.01 -8.08
C ARG A 50 5.19 -11.59 -7.27
N GLU A 51 5.36 -11.17 -6.02
CA GLU A 51 6.35 -11.72 -5.09
C GLU A 51 6.12 -13.22 -4.83
N GLN A 52 4.88 -13.70 -4.91
CA GLN A 52 4.53 -15.13 -4.79
C GLN A 52 4.50 -15.87 -6.15
N GLY A 53 4.97 -15.24 -7.23
CA GLY A 53 5.12 -15.87 -8.55
C GLY A 53 3.85 -15.88 -9.42
N TYR A 54 2.80 -15.14 -9.05
CA TYR A 54 1.61 -14.99 -9.89
C TYR A 54 1.84 -13.99 -11.04
N ALA A 55 1.30 -14.29 -12.22
CA ALA A 55 1.26 -13.35 -13.32
C ALA A 55 0.03 -12.43 -13.19
N VAL A 56 0.23 -11.17 -12.79
CA VAL A 56 -0.88 -10.22 -12.57
C VAL A 56 -1.26 -9.49 -13.86
N ARG A 57 -2.55 -9.51 -14.21
CA ARG A 57 -3.13 -8.78 -15.35
C ARG A 57 -4.20 -7.82 -14.86
N PHE A 58 -4.22 -6.59 -15.36
CA PHE A 58 -5.26 -5.62 -15.03
C PHE A 58 -6.31 -5.57 -16.14
N THR A 59 -7.57 -5.42 -15.77
CA THR A 59 -8.68 -5.20 -16.71
C THR A 59 -9.76 -4.35 -16.06
N VAL A 60 -10.51 -3.62 -16.88
CA VAL A 60 -11.73 -2.90 -16.46
C VAL A 60 -13.00 -3.62 -16.91
N ASP A 61 -12.85 -4.71 -17.68
CA ASP A 61 -13.93 -5.53 -18.20
C ASP A 61 -14.14 -6.77 -17.32
N PRO A 62 -15.23 -6.83 -16.52
CA PRO A 62 -15.56 -7.98 -15.67
C PRO A 62 -15.69 -9.30 -16.43
N ASP A 63 -16.27 -9.28 -17.63
CA ASP A 63 -16.61 -10.48 -18.39
C ASP A 63 -15.35 -11.18 -18.90
N SER A 64 -14.30 -10.41 -19.19
CA SER A 64 -12.99 -10.92 -19.59
C SER A 64 -12.31 -11.81 -18.54
N ALA A 65 -12.71 -11.67 -17.26
CA ALA A 65 -12.08 -12.30 -16.10
C ALA A 65 -12.98 -13.26 -15.32
N ALA A 66 -14.30 -13.28 -15.57
CA ALA A 66 -15.28 -14.03 -14.77
C ALA A 66 -15.08 -15.56 -14.74
N SER A 67 -14.39 -16.14 -15.72
CA SER A 67 -14.05 -17.59 -15.79
C SER A 67 -12.60 -17.90 -15.42
N ARG A 68 -11.89 -16.93 -14.83
CA ARG A 68 -10.46 -17.02 -14.47
C ARG A 68 -10.29 -16.78 -12.97
N ASN A 69 -9.07 -16.95 -12.47
CA ASN A 69 -8.73 -16.51 -11.12
C ASN A 69 -8.68 -14.98 -11.13
N ALA A 70 -9.64 -14.33 -10.47
CA ALA A 70 -9.83 -12.88 -10.58
C ALA A 70 -10.17 -12.23 -9.23
N ILE A 71 -9.67 -11.01 -9.03
CA ILE A 71 -9.90 -10.19 -7.86
C ILE A 71 -10.58 -8.90 -8.31
N PHE A 72 -11.81 -8.69 -7.87
CA PHE A 72 -12.63 -7.51 -8.14
C PHE A 72 -12.46 -6.51 -7.00
N ILE A 73 -12.10 -5.26 -7.31
CA ILE A 73 -11.79 -4.23 -6.32
C ILE A 73 -12.61 -2.98 -6.61
N GLY A 74 -13.34 -2.49 -5.60
CA GLY A 74 -14.13 -1.27 -5.73
C GLY A 74 -14.97 -0.95 -4.49
N LEU A 75 -15.84 0.04 -4.61
CA LEU A 75 -16.82 0.40 -3.58
C LEU A 75 -18.04 -0.52 -3.62
N HIS A 76 -18.71 -0.71 -2.48
CA HIS A 76 -19.99 -1.43 -2.40
C HIS A 76 -21.08 -0.89 -3.36
N SER A 77 -20.98 0.37 -3.76
CA SER A 77 -21.88 1.05 -4.70
C SER A 77 -21.55 0.84 -6.18
N ASP A 78 -20.37 0.31 -6.49
CA ASP A 78 -19.89 0.22 -7.87
C ASP A 78 -20.71 -0.78 -8.68
N SER A 79 -20.88 -0.48 -9.97
CA SER A 79 -21.54 -1.40 -10.91
C SER A 79 -20.83 -2.75 -11.01
N LEU A 80 -19.54 -2.79 -10.66
CA LEU A 80 -18.71 -3.98 -10.60
C LEU A 80 -19.33 -5.10 -9.75
N PHE A 81 -20.06 -4.74 -8.69
CA PHE A 81 -20.67 -5.70 -7.77
C PHE A 81 -22.17 -5.88 -7.97
N ARG A 82 -22.76 -5.33 -9.04
CA ARG A 82 -24.18 -5.54 -9.35
C ARG A 82 -24.41 -7.01 -9.70
N GLY A 83 -25.31 -7.67 -8.97
CA GLY A 83 -25.66 -9.08 -9.19
C GLY A 83 -24.95 -10.05 -8.24
N LEU A 84 -23.94 -9.61 -7.49
CA LEU A 84 -23.43 -10.37 -6.34
C LEU A 84 -24.45 -10.31 -5.21
N THR A 85 -25.15 -11.42 -5.01
CA THR A 85 -26.08 -11.60 -3.90
C THR A 85 -25.35 -12.20 -2.71
N GLY A 86 -25.74 -11.81 -1.50
CA GLY A 86 -25.19 -12.38 -0.27
C GLY A 86 -23.89 -11.77 0.23
N MET A 87 -23.22 -10.90 -0.54
CA MET A 87 -22.02 -10.23 -0.07
C MET A 87 -22.35 -9.31 1.12
N ALA A 88 -21.70 -9.57 2.25
CA ALA A 88 -21.85 -8.73 3.43
C ALA A 88 -21.41 -7.30 3.12
N LYS A 89 -22.18 -6.32 3.61
CA LYS A 89 -21.88 -4.90 3.43
C LYS A 89 -21.52 -4.27 4.76
N ASN A 90 -20.24 -4.06 4.98
CA ASN A 90 -19.74 -3.25 6.06
C ASN A 90 -19.97 -1.77 5.69
N THR A 91 -20.87 -1.10 6.43
CA THR A 91 -21.23 0.30 6.18
C THR A 91 -20.43 1.28 7.03
N HIS A 92 -19.47 0.81 7.82
CA HIS A 92 -18.61 1.67 8.63
C HIS A 92 -17.59 2.39 7.76
N LYS A 93 -17.28 3.65 8.10
CA LYS A 93 -16.20 4.43 7.47
C LYS A 93 -14.89 3.65 7.59
N GLU A 94 -14.09 3.62 6.52
CA GLU A 94 -12.87 2.81 6.39
C GLU A 94 -13.10 1.28 6.50
N GLY A 95 -14.35 0.83 6.54
CA GLY A 95 -14.72 -0.58 6.61
C GLY A 95 -14.68 -1.25 5.24
N TYR A 96 -14.38 -2.54 5.24
CA TYR A 96 -14.29 -3.35 4.03
C TYR A 96 -14.78 -4.78 4.23
N ASN A 97 -15.01 -5.44 3.10
CA ASN A 97 -15.32 -6.85 2.99
C ASN A 97 -14.38 -7.50 1.99
N ILE A 98 -13.93 -8.72 2.30
CA ILE A 98 -13.25 -9.60 1.35
C ILE A 98 -14.06 -10.89 1.29
N GLU A 99 -14.52 -11.27 0.11
CA GLU A 99 -15.28 -12.49 -0.08
C GLU A 99 -14.77 -13.27 -1.27
N GLN A 100 -14.60 -14.58 -1.11
CA GLN A 100 -14.21 -15.46 -2.18
C GLN A 100 -15.35 -16.41 -2.54
N GLN A 101 -15.69 -16.44 -3.83
CA GLN A 101 -16.69 -17.34 -4.40
C GLN A 101 -16.02 -18.14 -5.53
N GLY A 102 -15.58 -19.36 -5.21
CA GLY A 102 -14.80 -20.19 -6.14
C GLY A 102 -13.48 -19.53 -6.52
N MET A 103 -13.30 -19.20 -7.80
CA MET A 103 -12.08 -18.57 -8.32
C MET A 103 -12.11 -17.04 -8.26
N LEU A 104 -13.22 -16.45 -7.81
CA LEU A 104 -13.40 -15.01 -7.78
C LEU A 104 -13.25 -14.51 -6.34
N THR A 105 -12.44 -13.47 -6.16
CA THR A 105 -12.31 -12.75 -4.89
C THR A 105 -12.85 -11.34 -5.09
N PHE A 106 -13.63 -10.84 -4.14
CA PHE A 106 -14.21 -9.51 -4.16
C PHE A 106 -13.67 -8.74 -2.96
N ILE A 107 -13.15 -7.54 -3.20
CA ILE A 107 -12.74 -6.57 -2.19
C ILE A 107 -13.66 -5.37 -2.34
N ALA A 108 -14.56 -5.20 -1.39
CA ALA A 108 -15.55 -4.12 -1.41
C ALA A 108 -15.41 -3.24 -0.16
N GLY A 109 -15.17 -1.95 -0.38
CA GLY A 109 -15.06 -0.95 0.69
C GLY A 109 -16.31 -0.08 0.80
N GLN A 110 -16.56 0.47 2.00
CA GLN A 110 -17.56 1.51 2.20
C GLN A 110 -17.12 2.85 1.60
N ASP A 111 -15.82 3.13 1.65
CA ASP A 111 -15.15 4.29 1.07
C ASP A 111 -13.80 3.84 0.49
N GLU A 112 -13.08 4.76 -0.15
CA GLU A 112 -11.84 4.45 -0.84
C GLU A 112 -10.71 4.04 0.12
N SER A 113 -10.79 4.45 1.40
CA SER A 113 -9.87 3.99 2.44
C SER A 113 -10.18 2.56 2.85
N GLY A 114 -11.46 2.18 2.96
CA GLY A 114 -11.87 0.79 3.15
C GLY A 114 -11.36 -0.11 2.03
N VAL A 115 -11.52 0.29 0.76
CA VAL A 115 -10.98 -0.46 -0.38
C VAL A 115 -9.46 -0.62 -0.28
N LEU A 116 -8.74 0.46 0.02
CA LEU A 116 -7.30 0.41 0.27
C LEU A 116 -6.95 -0.61 1.37
N TYR A 117 -7.63 -0.57 2.52
CA TYR A 117 -7.38 -1.47 3.63
C TYR A 117 -7.71 -2.93 3.31
N GLY A 118 -8.76 -3.20 2.53
CA GLY A 118 -9.06 -4.54 2.04
C GLY A 118 -8.00 -5.08 1.09
N CYS A 119 -7.44 -4.25 0.21
CA CYS A 119 -6.31 -4.64 -0.63
C CYS A 119 -5.07 -4.99 0.20
N LEU A 120 -4.78 -4.20 1.24
CA LEU A 120 -3.65 -4.45 2.14
C LEU A 120 -3.87 -5.71 2.99
N ASP A 121 -5.07 -5.94 3.54
CA ASP A 121 -5.39 -7.17 4.28
C ASP A 121 -5.21 -8.41 3.40
N LEU A 122 -5.72 -8.40 2.16
CA LEU A 122 -5.49 -9.51 1.24
C LEU A 122 -3.99 -9.67 0.91
N ALA A 123 -3.27 -8.57 0.70
CA ALA A 123 -1.84 -8.59 0.42
C ALA A 123 -1.04 -9.21 1.59
N ASP A 124 -1.37 -8.87 2.84
CA ASP A 124 -0.75 -9.40 4.05
C ASP A 124 -1.01 -10.90 4.20
N ARG A 125 -2.25 -11.34 3.95
CA ARG A 125 -2.63 -12.76 3.94
C ARG A 125 -1.88 -13.54 2.87
N ILE A 126 -1.72 -12.97 1.67
CA ILE A 126 -0.94 -13.59 0.58
C ILE A 126 0.53 -13.73 0.99
N LYS A 127 1.13 -12.70 1.59
CA LYS A 127 2.53 -12.75 2.06
C LYS A 127 2.71 -13.81 3.15
N ALA A 128 1.81 -13.83 4.13
CA ALA A 128 1.86 -14.80 5.24
C ALA A 128 1.65 -16.25 4.74
N GLY A 129 0.68 -16.45 3.84
CA GLY A 129 0.32 -17.77 3.32
C GLY A 129 1.17 -18.24 2.13
N LYS A 130 1.93 -17.34 1.50
CA LYS A 130 2.69 -17.54 0.25
C LYS A 130 1.84 -17.99 -0.95
N LYS A 131 0.54 -17.71 -0.91
CA LYS A 131 -0.44 -18.05 -1.95
C LYS A 131 -1.71 -17.21 -1.78
N LEU A 132 -2.50 -17.09 -2.84
CA LEU A 132 -3.86 -16.58 -2.74
C LEU A 132 -4.69 -17.49 -1.81
N PRO A 133 -5.34 -16.94 -0.76
CA PRO A 133 -6.21 -17.72 0.12
C PRO A 133 -7.37 -18.40 -0.64
N ALA A 134 -7.90 -19.46 -0.04
CA ALA A 134 -9.12 -20.13 -0.46
C ALA A 134 -10.18 -19.95 0.65
N ASP A 135 -11.46 -19.98 0.29
CA ASP A 135 -12.60 -19.91 1.20
C ASP A 135 -12.56 -18.71 2.17
N LEU A 136 -12.14 -17.54 1.66
CA LEU A 136 -11.98 -16.33 2.45
C LEU A 136 -13.30 -15.54 2.57
N GLN A 137 -13.72 -15.25 3.80
CA GLN A 137 -14.81 -14.33 4.12
C GLN A 137 -14.40 -13.43 5.29
N VAL A 138 -14.27 -12.13 5.03
CA VAL A 138 -13.79 -11.12 5.98
C VAL A 138 -14.71 -9.91 5.94
N SER A 139 -15.00 -9.38 7.12
CA SER A 139 -15.58 -8.05 7.31
C SER A 139 -14.81 -7.39 8.45
N ASP A 140 -14.19 -6.25 8.19
CA ASP A 140 -13.33 -5.59 9.17
C ASP A 140 -13.39 -4.07 9.03
N GLN A 141 -13.13 -3.37 10.12
CA GLN A 141 -13.16 -1.91 10.22
C GLN A 141 -12.31 -1.44 11.41
N PRO A 142 -11.77 -0.21 11.37
CA PRO A 142 -11.08 0.33 12.54
C PRO A 142 -12.07 0.67 13.66
N GLU A 143 -11.72 0.35 14.90
CA GLU A 143 -12.47 0.81 16.08
C GLU A 143 -12.19 2.30 16.37
N MET A 144 -10.92 2.70 16.31
CA MET A 144 -10.52 4.10 16.47
C MET A 144 -10.59 4.82 15.13
N VAL A 145 -11.44 5.85 15.03
CA VAL A 145 -11.66 6.62 13.79
C VAL A 145 -10.46 7.48 13.37
N LEU A 146 -9.57 7.81 14.31
CA LEU A 146 -8.33 8.55 14.06
C LEU A 146 -7.17 7.78 14.67
N ARG A 147 -6.18 7.45 13.83
CA ARG A 147 -5.02 6.62 14.17
C ARG A 147 -3.82 7.29 13.55
N GLY A 148 -2.93 7.85 14.37
CA GLY A 148 -1.91 8.73 13.83
C GLY A 148 -0.68 8.87 14.70
N THR A 149 0.29 9.56 14.11
CA THR A 149 1.59 9.86 14.72
C THR A 149 1.87 11.35 14.62
N CYS A 150 2.80 11.83 15.45
CA CYS A 150 3.27 13.21 15.36
C CYS A 150 4.77 13.26 15.05
N ILE A 151 5.15 14.27 14.27
CA ILE A 151 6.55 14.64 14.03
C ILE A 151 6.73 16.06 14.55
N GLY A 152 7.66 16.21 15.49
CA GLY A 152 8.04 17.52 16.03
C GLY A 152 8.99 18.24 15.07
N LEU A 153 8.58 19.39 14.55
CA LEU A 153 9.52 20.36 13.98
C LEU A 153 10.08 21.20 15.12
N GLN A 154 10.90 20.53 15.93
CA GLN A 154 11.42 20.95 17.22
C GLN A 154 12.88 20.53 17.36
N LYS A 155 13.64 21.17 18.25
CA LYS A 155 15.03 20.79 18.57
C LYS A 155 15.19 20.57 20.06
N THR A 156 16.31 19.95 20.44
CA THR A 156 16.69 19.72 21.84
C THR A 156 17.02 21.01 22.58
N ASP A 157 17.47 22.02 21.84
CA ASP A 157 17.93 23.31 22.37
C ASP A 157 17.26 24.47 21.61
N TYR A 158 17.13 25.61 22.28
CA TYR A 158 16.54 26.81 21.70
C TYR A 158 17.43 27.40 20.62
N LEU A 159 16.82 27.97 19.58
CA LEU A 159 17.55 28.75 18.60
C LEU A 159 17.93 30.11 19.19
N PRO A 160 19.08 30.71 18.79
CA PRO A 160 19.45 32.05 19.22
C PRO A 160 18.35 33.08 18.93
N GLY A 161 17.97 33.85 19.94
CA GLY A 161 16.91 34.87 19.82
C GLY A 161 15.48 34.31 19.71
N ARG A 162 15.27 33.02 19.95
CA ARG A 162 13.96 32.36 19.93
C ARG A 162 13.58 31.81 21.30
N GLN A 163 12.28 31.64 21.53
CA GLN A 163 11.73 31.04 22.75
C GLN A 163 11.38 29.56 22.55
N VAL A 164 10.81 28.94 23.59
CA VAL A 164 10.36 27.55 23.55
C VAL A 164 9.36 27.33 22.41
N TYR A 165 9.54 26.23 21.66
CA TYR A 165 8.73 25.83 20.51
C TYR A 165 8.83 26.68 19.23
N GLU A 166 9.64 27.73 19.20
CA GLU A 166 9.82 28.64 18.06
C GLU A 166 10.93 28.17 17.09
N TYR A 167 10.55 27.38 16.09
CA TYR A 167 11.50 26.86 15.08
C TYR A 167 10.97 27.08 13.66
N PRO A 168 11.48 28.08 12.92
CA PRO A 168 11.11 28.29 11.52
C PRO A 168 11.43 27.09 10.63
N TYR A 169 10.60 26.84 9.61
CA TYR A 169 10.77 25.71 8.70
C TYR A 169 11.82 26.10 7.68
N THR A 170 13.06 25.65 7.90
CA THR A 170 14.17 25.90 6.98
C THR A 170 15.01 24.63 6.79
N PRO A 171 15.70 24.48 5.64
CA PRO A 171 16.61 23.36 5.40
C PRO A 171 17.72 23.25 6.45
N GLU A 172 18.17 24.36 7.04
CA GLU A 172 19.21 24.39 8.08
C GLU A 172 18.68 23.80 9.40
N ASN A 173 17.42 24.09 9.74
CA ASN A 173 16.82 23.60 10.98
C ASN A 173 16.38 22.14 10.86
N PHE A 174 15.76 21.79 9.72
CA PHE A 174 15.10 20.51 9.47
C PHE A 174 15.40 20.01 8.05
N PRO A 175 16.64 19.61 7.71
CA PRO A 175 16.98 19.17 6.36
C PRO A 175 16.14 17.96 5.91
N TRP A 176 15.84 17.06 6.84
CA TRP A 176 14.98 15.90 6.63
C TRP A 176 13.55 16.26 6.20
N PHE A 177 13.05 17.45 6.55
CA PHE A 177 11.69 17.88 6.20
C PHE A 177 11.54 18.11 4.69
N TYR A 178 12.65 18.37 3.98
CA TYR A 178 12.69 18.62 2.55
C TYR A 178 13.12 17.39 1.74
N ASP A 179 13.34 16.25 2.40
CA ASP A 179 13.66 14.97 1.76
C ASP A 179 12.36 14.22 1.38
N LYS A 180 12.05 14.20 0.08
CA LYS A 180 10.85 13.54 -0.44
C LYS A 180 10.89 12.02 -0.30
N GLU A 181 12.06 11.40 -0.45
CA GLU A 181 12.16 9.94 -0.35
C GLU A 181 11.93 9.49 1.09
N LEU A 182 12.42 10.26 2.07
CA LEU A 182 12.14 10.04 3.47
C LEU A 182 10.64 10.15 3.79
N TRP A 183 9.96 11.16 3.23
CA TRP A 183 8.51 11.30 3.37
C TRP A 183 7.74 10.12 2.81
N ILE A 184 8.10 9.64 1.62
CA ILE A 184 7.44 8.46 1.02
C ILE A 184 7.62 7.24 1.94
N LYS A 185 8.83 6.97 2.42
CA LYS A 185 9.07 5.86 3.37
C LYS A 185 8.23 5.97 4.64
N TYR A 186 8.09 7.18 5.19
CA TYR A 186 7.30 7.40 6.40
C TYR A 186 5.80 7.21 6.14
N LEU A 187 5.28 7.74 5.02
CA LEU A 187 3.88 7.61 4.66
C LEU A 187 3.51 6.16 4.27
N ASP A 188 4.42 5.44 3.62
CA ASP A 188 4.25 3.99 3.37
C ASP A 188 4.17 3.22 4.68
N MET A 189 5.06 3.50 5.64
CA MET A 189 4.99 2.93 6.99
C MET A 189 3.65 3.23 7.67
N MET A 190 3.14 4.46 7.54
CA MET A 190 1.82 4.80 8.09
C MET A 190 0.70 3.95 7.47
N VAL A 191 0.71 3.78 6.16
CA VAL A 191 -0.29 2.97 5.43
C VAL A 191 -0.19 1.49 5.83
N ASP A 192 1.03 0.95 5.95
CA ASP A 192 1.27 -0.43 6.39
C ASP A 192 0.71 -0.68 7.80
N ASN A 193 0.67 0.35 8.65
CA ASN A 193 0.09 0.30 9.99
C ASN A 193 -1.38 0.77 10.04
N ARG A 194 -2.03 0.96 8.88
CA ARG A 194 -3.42 1.45 8.73
C ARG A 194 -3.69 2.78 9.47
N LEU A 195 -2.67 3.62 9.61
CA LEU A 195 -2.78 4.97 10.16
C LEU A 195 -3.41 5.92 9.13
N ASN A 196 -4.20 6.89 9.61
CA ASN A 196 -4.95 7.81 8.76
C ASN A 196 -4.77 9.29 9.12
N SER A 197 -3.91 9.61 10.10
CA SER A 197 -3.59 11.00 10.45
C SER A 197 -2.12 11.20 10.79
N LEU A 198 -1.56 12.31 10.31
CA LEU A 198 -0.20 12.76 10.60
C LEU A 198 -0.28 14.19 11.15
N TYR A 199 0.40 14.43 12.28
CA TYR A 199 0.45 15.73 12.92
C TYR A 199 1.87 16.30 12.89
N LEU A 200 2.00 17.54 12.43
CA LEU A 200 3.27 18.28 12.46
C LEU A 200 3.23 19.30 13.60
N TRP A 201 4.10 19.13 14.60
CA TRP A 201 4.09 19.95 15.81
C TRP A 201 5.11 21.09 15.71
N ASN A 202 4.62 22.33 15.80
CA ASN A 202 5.42 23.54 15.84
C ASN A 202 4.68 24.66 16.58
N GLY A 203 5.38 25.51 17.32
CA GLY A 203 4.77 26.58 18.12
C GLY A 203 4.16 27.71 17.29
N HIS A 204 4.79 28.08 16.18
CA HIS A 204 4.31 29.16 15.31
C HIS A 204 4.68 28.91 13.83
N PRO A 205 4.01 27.97 13.14
CA PRO A 205 4.40 27.55 11.80
C PRO A 205 4.05 28.58 10.71
N PHE A 206 3.10 29.48 10.98
CA PHE A 206 2.47 30.32 9.96
C PHE A 206 3.46 31.24 9.24
N ALA A 207 4.38 31.88 9.98
CA ALA A 207 5.42 32.74 9.41
C ALA A 207 6.36 31.99 8.44
N SER A 208 6.39 30.65 8.46
CA SER A 208 7.15 29.84 7.50
C SER A 208 6.32 29.34 6.31
N LEU A 209 4.98 29.43 6.38
CA LEU A 209 4.08 28.76 5.43
C LEU A 209 3.23 29.73 4.60
N VAL A 210 2.93 30.92 5.13
CA VAL A 210 2.04 31.88 4.47
C VAL A 210 2.64 33.28 4.48
N ARG A 211 2.30 34.07 3.47
CA ARG A 211 2.61 35.51 3.42
C ARG A 211 1.32 36.29 3.64
N VAL A 212 1.34 37.25 4.57
CA VAL A 212 0.17 38.08 4.88
C VAL A 212 0.41 39.51 4.38
N PRO A 213 -0.41 40.06 3.46
CA PRO A 213 -0.18 41.38 2.87
C PRO A 213 -0.05 42.52 3.88
N ASP A 214 -0.85 42.49 4.96
CA ASP A 214 -0.83 43.51 6.01
C ASP A 214 0.41 43.40 6.93
N TYR A 215 1.12 42.26 6.88
CA TYR A 215 2.30 41.97 7.69
C TYR A 215 3.44 41.37 6.84
N PRO A 216 3.98 42.10 5.86
CA PRO A 216 4.97 41.56 4.91
C PRO A 216 6.34 41.28 5.54
N TYR A 217 6.57 41.79 6.75
CA TYR A 217 7.80 41.61 7.54
C TYR A 217 7.73 40.44 8.51
N ALA A 218 6.55 39.82 8.68
CA ALA A 218 6.32 38.69 9.57
C ALA A 218 6.88 37.38 9.02
#